data_AF-A0A0F5NG55-F1
#
_entry.id   AF-A0A0F5NG55-F1
#
_cell.length_a   1.000
_cell.length_b   1.000
_cell.length_c   1.000
_cell.angle_alpha   90.00
_cell.angle_beta   90.00
_cell.angle_gamma   90.00
#
_symmetry.space_group_name_H-M   'P 1'
#
loop_
_entity.id
_entity.type
_entity.pdbx_description
1 polymer ?
#
loop_
_entity_poly.entity_id
_entity_poly.type
_entity_poly.pdbx_seq_one_letter_code
_entity_poly.pdbx_strand_id
1 'polypeptide(L)' 'MREYAFVSDASAIGCVGTLTVATRGTSGAGEVLVTVGGAKEAFLAWSDQPLPKGAEVLVVDVRGARTVVVEPWQGLA' A
#
# COMPACT_ATOMS: atom_id res chain seq x y z
N MET A 1 -10.93 1.11 27.97
CA MET A 1 -10.21 0.77 26.72
C MET A 1 -11.26 0.24 25.76
N ARG A 2 -11.85 1.14 24.96
CA ARG A 2 -12.92 0.78 24.02
C ARG A 2 -12.27 0.52 22.67
N GLU A 3 -12.46 -0.71 22.20
CA GLU A 3 -12.31 -1.15 20.83
C GLU A 3 -13.30 -0.35 19.97
N TYR A 4 -12.87 0.86 19.59
CA TYR A 4 -13.56 1.67 18.60
C TYR A 4 -12.96 1.28 17.27
N ALA A 5 -13.81 0.86 16.33
CA ALA A 5 -13.43 0.40 15.00
C ALA A 5 -12.62 1.47 14.22
N PHE A 6 -11.31 1.57 14.49
CA PHE A 6 -10.35 1.90 13.47
C PHE A 6 -10.31 0.66 12.58
N VAL A 7 -10.94 0.72 11.42
CA VAL A 7 -10.59 -0.17 10.32
C VAL A 7 -9.13 0.15 10.03
N SER A 8 -8.26 -0.64 10.67
CA SER A 8 -6.82 -0.39 10.83
C SER A 8 -6.16 -0.23 9.47
N ASP A 9 -5.04 0.50 9.39
CA ASP A 9 -4.15 0.42 8.22
C ASP A 9 -3.89 -1.05 7.81
N ALA A 10 -3.91 -1.98 8.77
CA ALA A 10 -3.82 -3.43 8.53
C ALA A 10 -4.89 -4.00 7.59
N SER A 11 -6.05 -3.35 7.45
CA SER A 11 -7.08 -3.74 6.49
C SER A 11 -6.65 -3.53 5.03
N ALA A 12 -5.59 -2.76 4.79
CA ALA A 12 -4.97 -2.66 3.48
C ALA A 12 -4.12 -3.89 3.12
N ILE A 13 -3.67 -4.69 4.09
CA ILE A 13 -2.87 -5.89 3.82
C ILE A 13 -3.68 -6.87 2.98
N GLY A 14 -3.08 -7.34 1.89
CA GLY A 14 -3.73 -8.20 0.90
C GLY A 14 -4.50 -7.44 -0.19
N CYS A 15 -4.66 -6.12 -0.08
CA CYS A 15 -5.24 -5.32 -1.15
C CYS A 15 -4.22 -5.07 -2.26
N VAL A 16 -4.68 -5.21 -3.50
CA VAL A 16 -3.96 -4.74 -4.69
C VAL A 16 -4.31 -3.28 -4.92
N GLY A 17 -3.28 -2.48 -5.21
CA GLY A 17 -3.42 -1.06 -5.53
C GLY A 17 -2.52 -0.63 -6.67
N THR A 18 -2.57 0.65 -6.98
CA THR A 18 -1.77 1.25 -8.06
C THR A 18 -0.93 2.38 -7.52
N LEU A 19 0.37 2.41 -7.86
CA LEU A 19 1.25 3.52 -7.49
C LEU A 19 0.85 4.82 -8.22
N THR A 20 0.49 5.85 -7.47
CA THR A 20 0.24 7.22 -7.97
C THR A 20 1.52 8.05 -7.99
N VAL A 21 2.48 7.71 -7.14
CA VAL A 21 3.86 8.24 -7.09
C VAL A 21 4.83 7.06 -7.02
N ALA A 22 5.89 7.10 -7.84
CA ALA A 22 6.90 6.06 -7.87
C ALA A 22 7.60 5.88 -6.52
N THR A 23 7.87 4.64 -6.13
CA THR A 23 8.76 4.36 -5.00
C THR A 23 10.22 4.49 -5.44
N ARG A 24 11.12 4.71 -4.48
CA ARG A 24 12.58 4.79 -4.72
C ARG A 24 13.30 3.65 -4.01
N GLY A 25 12.62 2.51 -3.86
CA GLY A 25 13.10 1.42 -3.02
C GLY A 25 13.30 1.89 -1.57
N THR A 26 14.39 1.43 -0.97
CA THR A 26 14.84 1.87 0.37
C THR A 26 15.26 3.34 0.44
N SER A 27 15.41 4.04 -0.69
CA SER A 27 15.77 5.47 -0.74
C SER A 27 14.57 6.40 -0.63
N GLY A 28 13.33 5.90 -0.61
CA GLY A 28 12.17 6.70 -0.26
C GLY A 28 10.81 6.16 -0.71
N ALA A 29 9.77 6.55 0.04
CA ALA A 29 8.40 6.14 -0.20
C ALA A 29 7.78 6.75 -1.47
N GLY A 30 6.98 5.97 -2.18
CA GLY A 30 6.00 6.47 -3.13
C GLY A 30 4.64 6.68 -2.47
N GLU A 31 3.60 6.65 -3.30
CA GLU A 31 2.21 6.69 -2.87
C GLU A 31 1.45 5.62 -3.63
N VAL A 32 0.62 4.84 -2.93
CA VAL A 32 -0.28 3.84 -3.49
C VAL A 32 -1.73 4.23 -3.22
N LEU A 33 -2.58 4.04 -4.21
CA LEU A 33 -4.04 4.11 -4.07
C LEU A 33 -4.59 2.68 -4.01
N VAL A 34 -5.23 2.33 -2.91
CA VAL A 34 -5.84 1.00 -2.65
C VAL A 34 -7.33 1.15 -2.37
N THR A 35 -8.11 0.12 -2.70
CA THR A 35 -9.52 0.06 -2.29
C THR A 35 -9.64 -0.77 -1.02
N VAL A 36 -10.05 -0.14 0.08
CA VAL A 36 -10.23 -0.76 1.39
C VAL A 36 -11.68 -0.53 1.83
N GLY A 37 -12.41 -1.60 2.15
CA GLY A 37 -13.82 -1.49 2.57
C GLY A 37 -14.74 -0.80 1.56
N GLY A 38 -14.39 -0.82 0.27
CA GLY A 38 -15.14 -0.15 -0.81
C GLY A 38 -14.79 1.34 -1.02
N ALA A 39 -13.90 1.92 -0.21
CA ALA A 39 -13.40 3.27 -0.39
C ALA A 39 -11.98 3.27 -0.98
N LYS A 40 -11.66 4.28 -1.79
CA LYS A 40 -10.28 4.48 -2.27
C LYS A 40 -9.50 5.29 -1.25
N GLU A 41 -8.32 4.79 -0.91
CA GLU A 41 -7.48 5.34 0.14
C GLU A 41 -6.03 5.44 -0.34
N ALA A 42 -5.40 6.58 -0.07
CA ALA A 42 -3.98 6.79 -0.35
C ALA A 42 -3.13 6.40 0.88
N PHE A 43 -1.99 5.76 0.61
CA PHE A 43 -0.98 5.38 1.59
C PHE A 43 0.41 5.69 1.07
N LEU A 44 1.33 6.04 1.97
CA LEU A 44 2.76 6.07 1.67
C LEU A 44 3.25 4.64 1.44
N ALA A 45 3.92 4.40 0.30
CA ALA A 45 4.31 3.06 -0.11
C ALA A 45 5.83 2.89 -0.08
N TRP A 46 6.32 1.94 0.69
CA TRP A 46 7.71 1.47 0.61
C TRP A 46 7.78 0.16 -0.17
N SER A 47 8.87 -0.02 -0.90
CA SER A 47 9.22 -1.26 -1.57
C SER A 47 10.72 -1.48 -1.46
N ASP A 48 11.18 -2.70 -1.69
CA ASP A 48 12.62 -2.99 -1.66
C ASP A 48 13.34 -2.43 -2.89
N GLN A 49 12.72 -2.55 -4.07
CA GLN A 49 13.22 -2.00 -5.33
C GLN A 49 12.38 -0.79 -5.79
N PRO A 50 12.94 0.15 -6.57
CA PRO A 50 12.15 1.24 -7.16
C PRO A 50 11.06 0.70 -8.09
N LEU A 51 9.83 1.16 -7.90
CA LEU A 51 8.67 0.80 -8.70
C LEU A 51 8.09 2.05 -9.37
N PRO A 52 7.80 2.00 -10.68
CA PRO A 52 7.32 3.16 -11.42
C PRO A 52 5.88 3.51 -11.04
N LYS A 53 5.50 4.77 -11.28
CA LYS A 53 4.10 5.19 -11.25
C LYS A 53 3.28 4.32 -12.22
N GLY A 54 2.08 3.93 -11.79
CA GLY A 54 1.18 3.07 -12.55
C GLY A 54 1.42 1.57 -12.34
N ALA A 55 2.48 1.16 -11.64
CA ALA A 55 2.66 -0.24 -11.29
C ALA A 55 1.55 -0.72 -10.35
N GLU A 56 1.02 -1.92 -10.63
CA GLU A 56 0.16 -2.64 -9.71
C GLU A 56 1.02 -3.29 -8.62
N VAL A 57 0.57 -3.16 -7.38
CA VAL A 57 1.31 -3.62 -6.21
C VAL A 57 0.37 -4.25 -5.20
N LEU A 58 0.86 -5.25 -4.49
CA LEU A 58 0.19 -5.89 -3.36
C LEU A 58 0.71 -5.27 -2.07
N VAL A 59 -0.19 -4.85 -1.19
CA VAL A 59 0.18 -4.47 0.17
C VAL A 59 0.47 -5.72 0.98
N VAL A 60 1.70 -5.87 1.45
CA VAL A 60 2.17 -7.06 2.19
C VAL A 60 2.34 -6.81 3.68
N ASP A 61 2.50 -5.55 4.08
CA ASP A 61 2.67 -5.17 5.49
C ASP A 61 2.31 -3.69 5.73
N VAL A 62 2.19 -3.31 6.99
CA VAL A 62 1.92 -1.93 7.44
C VAL A 62 2.98 -1.46 8.42
N ARG A 63 3.51 -0.25 8.21
CA ARG A 63 4.46 0.41 9.12
C ARG A 63 3.76 1.37 10.10
N GLY A 64 2.43 1.48 10.02
CA GLY A 64 1.62 2.44 10.75
C GLY A 64 1.63 3.84 10.12
N ALA A 65 0.84 4.76 10.68
CA ALA A 65 0.73 6.15 10.22
C ALA A 65 0.53 6.28 8.69
N ARG A 66 -0.42 5.51 8.13
CA ARG A 66 -0.75 5.53 6.69
C ARG A 66 0.41 5.10 5.78
N THR A 67 1.31 4.27 6.31
CA THR A 67 2.47 3.77 5.59
C THR A 67 2.40 2.26 5.43
N VAL A 68 2.58 1.80 4.20
CA VAL A 68 2.51 0.39 3.81
C VAL A 68 3.80 -0.09 3.17
N VAL A 69 4.01 -1.39 3.19
CA VAL A 69 5.02 -2.07 2.37
C VAL A 69 4.31 -2.76 1.22
N VAL A 70 4.86 -2.61 0.02
CA VAL A 70 4.26 -3.13 -1.20
C VAL A 70 5.27 -3.88 -2.04
N GLU A 71 4.78 -4.94 -2.70
CA GLU A 71 5.53 -5.75 -3.66
C GLU A 71 4.85 -5.69 -5.04
N PRO A 72 5.58 -5.86 -6.16
CA PRO A 72 4.99 -5.92 -7.49
C PRO A 72 3.92 -7.02 -7.58
N TRP A 73 2.74 -6.66 -8.09
CA TRP A 73 1.65 -7.62 -8.31
C TRP A 73 1.65 -8.10 -9.77
N GLN A 74 1.63 -9.42 -9.97
CA GLN A 74 1.66 -10.04 -11.31
C GLN A 74 0.29 -10.58 -11.76
N GLY A 75 -0.78 -10.35 -10.99
CA GLY A 75 -2.09 -10.94 -11.25
C GLY A 75 -2.25 -12.36 -10.69
N LEU A 76 -3.46 -12.90 -10.80
CA LEU A 76 -3.74 -14.32 -10.57
C LEU A 76 -3.67 -15.03 -11.92
N ALA A 77 -2.81 -16.04 -12.03
CA ALA A 77 -2.75 -16.92 -13.20
C ALA A 77 -3.87 -17.96 -13.18
#